data_AF-B4UN07-F1
#
_entry.id   AF-B4UN07-F1
#
_cell.length_a   1.000
_cell.length_b   1.000
_cell.length_c   1.000
_cell.angle_alpha   90.00
_cell.angle_beta   90.00
_cell.angle_gamma   90.00
#
_symmetry.space_group_name_H-M   'P 1'
#
loop_
_entity.id
_entity.type
_entity.pdbx_description
1 polymer ?
#
loop_
_entity_poly.entity_id
_entity_poly.type
_entity_poly.pdbx_seq_one_letter_code
_entity_poly.pdbx_strand_id
1 'polypeptide(L)' 'MANRIIELQKLFQSSTKPIWWRHPRSAFYLYPYYGLLAVAVVAPLLYIPNAVRGIKAPKNN' A
#
# COMPACT_ATOMS: atom_id res chain seq x y z
N MET A 1 -24.64 -17.20 -0.81
CA MET A 1 -23.25 -16.87 -1.19
C MET A 1 -22.80 -17.91 -2.21
N ALA A 2 -22.52 -17.55 -3.46
CA ALA A 2 -22.08 -18.54 -4.45
C ALA A 2 -20.63 -18.95 -4.13
N ASN A 3 -20.36 -20.26 -4.05
CA ASN A 3 -19.01 -20.77 -3.84
C ASN A 3 -18.19 -20.57 -5.12
N ARG A 4 -17.19 -19.68 -5.09
CA ARG A 4 -16.31 -19.35 -6.24
C ARG A 4 -14.90 -19.92 -6.13
N ILE A 5 -14.68 -20.88 -5.24
CA ILE A 5 -13.33 -21.38 -4.93
C ILE A 5 -12.65 -21.97 -6.17
N ILE A 6 -13.34 -22.80 -6.96
CA ILE A 6 -12.77 -23.43 -8.17
C ILE A 6 -12.44 -22.38 -9.24
N GLU A 7 -13.27 -21.35 -9.41
CA GLU A 7 -13.02 -20.23 -10.34
C GLU A 7 -11.75 -19.47 -9.95
N LEU A 8 -11.62 -19.15 -8.65
CA LEU A 8 -10.44 -18.47 -8.12
C LEU A 8 -9.19 -19.36 -8.21
N GLN A 9 -9.29 -20.66 -7.94
CA GLN A 9 -8.17 -21.58 -8.12
C GLN A 9 -7.66 -21.57 -9.56
N LYS A 10 -8.55 -21.69 -10.55
CA LYS A 10 -8.19 -21.61 -11.97
C LYS A 10 -7.55 -20.26 -12.31
N LEU A 11 -8.15 -19.15 -11.87
CA LEU A 11 -7.62 -17.80 -12.09
C LEU A 11 -6.21 -17.63 -11.51
N PHE A 12 -5.99 -18.06 -10.27
CA PHE A 12 -4.72 -17.89 -9.57
C PHE A 12 -3.66 -18.87 -10.08
N GLN A 13 -4.02 -20.10 -10.43
CA GLN A 13 -3.07 -21.12 -10.90
C GLN A 13 -2.66 -20.92 -12.37
N SER A 14 -3.53 -20.34 -13.20
CA SER A 14 -3.22 -20.05 -14.62
C SER A 14 -2.33 -18.83 -14.84
N SER A 15 -2.20 -17.96 -13.84
CA SER A 15 -1.48 -16.69 -13.96
C SER A 15 -0.03 -16.79 -13.48
N THR A 16 0.91 -16.28 -14.28
CA THR A 16 2.33 -16.13 -13.90
C THR A 16 2.61 -14.83 -13.13
N LYS A 17 1.62 -13.95 -12.97
CA LYS A 17 1.76 -12.69 -12.22
C LYS A 17 2.13 -12.97 -10.76
N PRO A 18 2.74 -12.02 -10.04
CA PRO A 18 2.91 -12.15 -8.60
C PRO A 18 1.57 -12.29 -7.89
N ILE A 19 1.53 -13.06 -6.80
CA ILE A 19 0.28 -13.52 -6.16
C ILE A 19 -0.65 -12.35 -5.78
N TRP A 20 -0.10 -11.24 -5.32
CA TRP A 20 -0.86 -10.05 -4.92
C TRP A 20 -1.55 -9.33 -6.09
N TRP A 21 -1.10 -9.53 -7.33
CA TRP A 21 -1.70 -8.96 -8.55
C TRP A 21 -2.66 -9.91 -9.29
N ARG A 22 -2.80 -11.18 -8.86
CA ARG A 22 -3.56 -12.18 -9.63
C ARG A 22 -5.06 -11.94 -9.63
N HIS A 23 -5.61 -11.32 -8.59
CA HIS A 23 -7.04 -11.03 -8.53
C HIS A 23 -7.39 -9.83 -9.43
N PRO A 24 -8.51 -9.82 -10.18
CA PRO A 24 -8.89 -8.70 -11.05
C PRO A 24 -9.08 -7.38 -10.30
N ARG A 25 -9.48 -7.42 -9.02
CA ARG A 25 -9.62 -6.22 -8.18
C ARG A 25 -8.32 -5.78 -7.49
N SER A 26 -7.21 -6.50 -7.68
CA SER A 26 -5.94 -6.20 -7.01
C SER A 26 -5.47 -4.77 -7.23
N ALA A 27 -5.63 -4.24 -8.46
CA ALA A 27 -5.32 -2.87 -8.82
C ALA A 27 -6.01 -1.83 -7.92
N PHE A 28 -7.29 -2.06 -7.60
CA PHE A 28 -8.09 -1.15 -6.77
C PHE A 28 -7.59 -1.08 -5.32
N TYR A 29 -6.88 -2.10 -4.85
CA TYR A 29 -6.25 -2.11 -3.54
C TYR A 29 -4.81 -1.62 -3.58
N LEU A 30 -4.01 -2.11 -4.52
CA LEU A 30 -2.56 -1.88 -4.57
C LEU A 30 -2.21 -0.44 -4.97
N TYR A 31 -2.90 0.16 -5.93
CA TYR A 31 -2.61 1.54 -6.34
C TYR A 31 -2.76 2.54 -5.20
N PRO A 32 -3.91 2.62 -4.48
CA PRO A 32 -4.02 3.52 -3.34
C PRO A 32 -3.09 3.12 -2.20
N TYR A 33 -2.88 1.81 -1.96
CA TYR A 33 -1.94 1.34 -0.94
C TYR A 33 -0.52 1.88 -1.17
N TYR A 34 0.02 1.75 -2.38
CA TYR A 34 1.37 2.24 -2.67
C TYR A 34 1.46 3.77 -2.62
N GLY A 35 0.40 4.49 -3.01
CA GLY A 35 0.33 5.94 -2.85
C GLY A 35 0.42 6.36 -1.37
N LEU A 36 -0.38 5.72 -0.51
CA LEU A 36 -0.35 5.98 0.93
C LEU A 36 0.96 5.56 1.58
N LEU A 37 1.51 4.40 1.20
CA LEU A 37 2.79 3.91 1.71
C LEU A 37 3.92 4.90 1.41
N ALA A 38 3.98 5.43 0.19
CA ALA A 38 5.00 6.40 -0.20
C ALA A 38 4.94 7.65 0.69
N VAL A 39 3.74 8.21 0.92
CA VAL A 39 3.57 9.37 1.79
C VAL A 39 3.92 9.03 3.24
N ALA A 40 3.44 7.89 3.74
CA ALA A 40 3.68 7.45 5.11
C ALA A 40 5.17 7.23 5.42
N VAL A 41 5.95 6.76 4.44
CA VAL A 41 7.40 6.57 4.59
C VAL A 41 8.16 7.89 4.43
N VAL A 42 7.82 8.70 3.43
CA VAL A 42 8.58 9.94 3.14
C VAL A 42 8.31 11.04 4.17
N ALA A 43 7.07 11.20 4.63
CA ALA A 43 6.70 12.24 5.59
C ALA A 43 7.60 12.28 6.84
N PRO A 44 7.82 11.18 7.60
CA PRO A 44 8.70 11.22 8.76
C PRO A 44 10.17 11.49 8.39
N LEU A 45 10.64 10.99 7.24
CA LEU A 45 12.01 11.22 6.79
C LEU A 45 12.28 12.72 6.51
N LEU A 46 11.30 13.44 5.98
CA LEU A 46 11.40 14.88 5.75
C LEU A 46 11.56 15.70 7.05
N TYR A 47 11.12 15.18 8.19
CA TYR A 47 11.27 15.83 9.49
C TYR A 47 12.58 15.47 10.21
N ILE A 48 13.40 14.56 9.69
CA ILE A 48 14.69 14.19 10.30
C ILE A 48 15.62 15.40 10.47
N PRO A 49 15.84 16.28 9.45
CA PRO A 49 16.72 17.43 9.62
C PRO A 49 16.25 18.39 10.72
N ASN A 50 14.93 18.54 10.88
CA ASN A 50 14.36 19.34 11.96
C ASN A 50 14.64 18.69 13.32
N ALA A 51 14.48 17.37 13.43
CA ALA A 51 14.81 16.62 14.63
C ALA A 51 16.30 16.74 15.01
N VAL A 52 17.21 16.62 14.03
CA VAL A 52 18.66 16.77 14.25
C VAL A 52 19.02 18.18 14.73
N ARG A 53 18.33 19.21 14.23
CA ARG A 53 18.52 20.62 14.64
C ARG A 53 17.76 20.99 15.91
N GLY A 54 16.97 20.08 16.50
CA GLY A 54 16.14 20.35 17.67
C GLY A 54 14.92 21.23 17.40
N ILE A 55 14.53 21.44 16.14
CA ILE A 55 13.38 22.26 15.74
C ILE A 55 12.10 21.44 15.89
N LYS A 56 11.21 21.88 16.79
CA LYS A 56 9.92 21.21 17.05
C LYS A 56 8.81 21.82 16.20
N ALA A 57 7.76 21.04 15.95
CA ALA A 57 6.54 21.56 15.33
C ALA A 57 5.91 22.65 16.23
N PRO A 58 5.39 23.74 15.66
CA PRO A 58 4.71 24.78 16.43
C PRO A 58 3.45 24.21 17.08
N LYS A 59 3.17 24.63 18.31
CA LYS A 59 1.90 24.32 18.97
C LYS A 59 0.83 25.24 18.38
N ASN A 60 -0.15 24.68 17.69
CA ASN A 60 -1.32 25.44 17.25
C ASN A 60 -2.26 25.59 18.47
N ASN A 61 -2.70 26.82 18.75
CA ASN A 61 -3.70 27.13 19.79
C ASN A 61 -5.11 26.88 19.27
#